data_AF-V4GZD5-F1
#
_entry.id   AF-V4GZD5-F1
#
_cell.length_a   1.000
_cell.length_b   1.000
_cell.length_c   1.000
_cell.angle_alpha   90.00
_cell.angle_beta   90.00
_cell.angle_gamma   90.00
#
_symmetry.space_group_name_H-M   'P 1'
#
loop_
_entity.id
_entity.type
_entity.pdbx_description
1 polymer ?
#
loop_
_entity_poly.entity_id
_entity_poly.type
_entity_poly.pdbx_seq_one_letter_code
_entity_poly.pdbx_strand_id
1 'polypeptide(L)'
;MVKNIKIGDWVRSYGSGIWRVHRILELSDFDIQSQSCKTRTIVFSSRFVNDSYKRSFSTECCDLAFVSHLDSDEKDELESFIENNPELVAKFDTYQPKRIDAIYNANVNIPSSGCTTDLEERLSSFQELNLEQLYNQLTKFKIGSSGTKGWTAQFISNNHECCEGKLLYSFSRILAF
;
A
#
# COMPACT_ATOMS: atom_id res chain seq x y z
N MET A 1 -22.56 -11.18 2.92
CA MET A 1 -22.74 -10.30 1.74
C MET A 1 -21.38 -9.72 1.39
N VAL A 2 -20.96 -9.79 0.13
CA VAL A 2 -19.71 -9.14 -0.31
C VAL A 2 -19.93 -7.63 -0.23
N LYS A 3 -19.10 -6.92 0.55
CA LYS A 3 -19.17 -5.45 0.66
C LYS A 3 -18.82 -4.86 -0.71
N ASN A 4 -19.81 -4.37 -1.43
CA ASN A 4 -19.61 -3.67 -2.70
C ASN A 4 -19.19 -2.22 -2.40
N ILE A 5 -17.91 -2.03 -2.09
CA ILE A 5 -17.28 -0.71 -1.91
C ILE A 5 -16.87 -0.17 -3.28
N LYS A 6 -17.17 1.10 -3.55
CA LYS A 6 -16.89 1.78 -4.82
C LYS A 6 -16.14 3.09 -4.60
N ILE A 7 -15.51 3.57 -5.66
CA ILE A 7 -14.91 4.91 -5.67
C ILE A 7 -16.03 5.95 -5.44
N GLY A 8 -15.77 6.90 -4.55
CA GLY A 8 -16.72 7.92 -4.13
C GLY A 8 -17.46 7.58 -2.83
N ASP A 9 -17.48 6.32 -2.40
CA ASP A 9 -18.19 5.93 -1.18
C ASP A 9 -17.54 6.53 0.08
N TRP A 10 -18.40 6.92 1.03
CA TRP A 10 -18.01 7.27 2.39
C TRP A 10 -17.95 6.00 3.26
N VAL A 11 -16.83 5.82 3.97
CA VAL A 11 -16.51 4.57 4.65
C VAL A 11 -15.82 4.80 5.99
N ARG A 12 -15.91 3.81 6.88
CA ARG A 12 -14.91 3.54 7.91
C ARG A 12 -13.79 2.72 7.29
N SER A 13 -12.57 2.97 7.75
CA SER A 13 -11.34 2.37 7.23
C SER A 13 -10.44 1.96 8.40
N TYR A 14 -9.22 1.51 8.12
CA TYR A 14 -8.24 1.16 9.15
C TYR A 14 -7.94 2.32 10.10
N GLY A 15 -7.75 3.54 9.57
CA GLY A 15 -7.59 4.74 10.37
C GLY A 15 -8.93 5.29 10.90
N SER A 16 -8.91 5.90 12.08
CA SER A 16 -10.12 6.52 12.64
C SER A 16 -10.58 7.77 11.88
N GLY A 17 -11.89 8.04 11.95
CA GLY A 17 -12.57 9.07 11.16
C GLY A 17 -13.40 8.52 10.00
N ILE A 18 -13.92 9.45 9.18
CA ILE A 18 -14.72 9.16 7.99
C ILE A 18 -13.87 9.43 6.75
N TRP A 19 -13.85 8.45 5.85
CA TRP A 19 -13.00 8.45 4.66
C TRP A 19 -13.83 8.39 3.39
N ARG A 20 -13.35 9.01 2.31
CA ARG A 20 -13.89 8.82 0.96
C ARG A 20 -12.95 7.97 0.13
N VAL A 21 -13.48 6.91 -0.48
CA VAL A 21 -12.70 6.05 -1.39
C VAL A 21 -12.39 6.82 -2.67
N HIS A 22 -11.12 6.84 -3.08
CA HIS A 22 -10.70 7.53 -4.31
C HIS A 22 -10.00 6.61 -5.32
N ARG A 23 -9.55 5.41 -4.91
CA ARG A 23 -8.99 4.39 -5.81
C ARG A 23 -9.21 3.01 -5.21
N ILE A 24 -9.49 2.03 -6.07
CA ILE A 24 -9.55 0.60 -5.71
C ILE A 24 -8.61 -0.12 -6.65
N LEU A 25 -7.81 -1.04 -6.10
CA LEU A 25 -6.85 -1.83 -6.84
C LEU A 25 -7.05 -3.31 -6.53
N GLU A 26 -7.33 -4.10 -7.56
CA GLU A 26 -7.36 -5.56 -7.46
C GLU A 26 -5.99 -6.11 -7.83
N LEU A 27 -5.42 -6.90 -6.93
CA LEU A 27 -4.09 -7.47 -7.04
C LEU A 27 -4.16 -9.00 -7.00
N SER A 28 -3.23 -9.62 -7.72
CA SER A 28 -2.86 -11.03 -7.62
C SER A 28 -1.54 -11.12 -6.87
N ASP A 29 -1.60 -10.99 -5.54
CA ASP A 29 -0.43 -10.97 -4.67
C ASP A 29 0.21 -12.35 -4.58
N PHE A 30 1.51 -12.43 -4.88
CA PHE A 30 2.29 -13.64 -4.68
C PHE A 30 2.70 -13.76 -3.21
N ASP A 31 2.29 -14.84 -2.55
CA ASP A 31 2.72 -15.16 -1.21
C ASP A 31 3.98 -16.03 -1.25
N ILE A 32 5.10 -15.51 -0.76
CA ILE A 32 6.40 -16.21 -0.77
C ILE A 32 6.36 -17.49 0.05
N GLN A 33 5.61 -17.53 1.16
CA GLN A 33 5.57 -18.70 2.04
C GLN A 33 4.86 -19.89 1.40
N SER A 34 3.67 -19.67 0.84
CA SER A 34 2.91 -20.72 0.14
C SER A 34 3.30 -20.88 -1.33
N GLN A 35 4.11 -19.97 -1.88
CA GLN A 35 4.45 -19.89 -3.30
C GLN A 35 3.21 -19.92 -4.19
N SER A 36 2.16 -19.20 -3.78
CA SER A 36 0.88 -19.15 -4.47
C SER A 36 0.39 -17.72 -4.62
N CYS A 37 -0.39 -17.47 -5.67
CA CYS A 37 -1.05 -16.18 -5.86
C CYS A 37 -2.40 -16.16 -5.17
N LYS A 38 -2.71 -15.06 -4.50
CA LYS A 38 -4.03 -14.80 -3.91
C LYS A 38 -4.57 -13.47 -4.39
N THR A 39 -5.85 -13.44 -4.71
CA THR A 39 -6.52 -12.18 -5.03
C THR A 39 -6.68 -11.35 -3.76
N ARG A 40 -6.32 -10.07 -3.87
CA ARG A 40 -6.45 -9.10 -2.79
C ARG A 40 -6.99 -7.79 -3.36
N THR A 41 -7.81 -7.09 -2.60
CA THR A 41 -8.31 -5.77 -2.99
C THR A 41 -7.77 -4.73 -2.03
N ILE A 42 -7.06 -3.74 -2.56
CA ILE A 42 -6.54 -2.60 -1.82
C ILE A 42 -7.43 -1.39 -2.09
N VAL A 43 -7.92 -0.77 -1.02
CA VAL A 43 -8.75 0.42 -1.07
C VAL A 43 -7.90 1.60 -0.64
N PHE A 44 -7.85 2.63 -1.48
CA PHE A 44 -7.21 3.90 -1.18
C PHE A 44 -8.28 4.93 -0.87
N SER A 45 -8.11 5.63 0.25
CA SER A 45 -9.11 6.54 0.76
C SER A 45 -8.48 7.82 1.32
N SER A 46 -9.27 8.89 1.34
CA SER A 46 -8.87 10.17 1.93
C SER A 46 -9.79 10.51 3.09
N ARG A 47 -9.22 10.86 4.24
CA ARG A 47 -10.01 11.21 5.41
C ARG A 47 -10.57 12.60 5.25
N PHE A 48 -11.86 12.76 5.50
CA PHE A 48 -12.51 14.07 5.49
C PHE A 48 -12.49 14.68 6.90
N VAL A 49 -13.00 13.92 7.87
CA VAL A 49 -13.09 14.32 9.27
C VAL A 49 -12.63 13.20 10.20
N ASN A 50 -12.21 13.56 11.41
CA ASN A 50 -12.01 12.61 12.50
C ASN A 50 -13.35 12.25 13.18
N ASP A 51 -13.32 11.39 14.19
CA ASP A 51 -14.54 10.94 14.91
C ASP A 51 -15.26 12.05 15.69
N SER A 52 -14.65 13.24 15.82
CA SER A 52 -15.28 14.43 16.40
C SER A 52 -15.75 15.42 15.33
N TYR A 53 -15.88 14.99 14.08
CA TYR A 53 -16.27 15.82 12.93
C TYR A 53 -15.37 17.05 12.70
N LYS A 54 -14.11 17.00 13.15
CA LYS A 54 -13.11 18.03 12.86
C LYS A 54 -12.37 17.67 11.58
N ARG A 55 -12.12 18.67 10.73
CA ARG A 55 -11.28 18.54 9.52
C ARG A 55 -10.01 17.76 9.84
N SER A 56 -9.75 16.68 9.09
CA SER A 56 -8.59 15.83 9.34
C SER A 56 -8.07 15.17 8.06
N PHE A 57 -7.68 15.99 7.08
CA PHE A 57 -7.28 15.47 5.76
C PHE A 57 -6.01 14.61 5.84
N SER A 58 -6.15 13.37 5.42
CA SER A 58 -5.06 12.40 5.30
C SER A 58 -5.37 11.43 4.15
N THR A 59 -4.37 10.66 3.73
CA THR A 59 -4.51 9.62 2.71
C THR A 59 -3.98 8.32 3.27
N GLU A 60 -4.67 7.22 3.03
CA GLU A 60 -4.22 5.89 3.39
C GLU A 60 -4.62 4.85 2.33
N CYS A 61 -4.07 3.65 2.46
CA CYS A 61 -4.57 2.48 1.77
C CYS A 61 -4.57 1.28 2.71
N CYS A 62 -5.56 0.41 2.57
CA CYS A 62 -5.64 -0.82 3.36
C CYS A 62 -6.35 -1.93 2.57
N ASP A 63 -6.32 -3.15 3.13
CA ASP A 63 -7.11 -4.26 2.60
C ASP A 63 -8.61 -3.97 2.72
N LEU A 64 -9.40 -4.39 1.71
CA LEU A 64 -10.86 -4.28 1.72
C LEU A 64 -11.50 -4.86 3.00
N ALA A 65 -10.89 -5.86 3.64
CA ALA A 65 -11.36 -6.42 4.90
C ALA A 65 -11.47 -5.38 6.04
N PHE A 66 -10.67 -4.30 6.00
CA PHE A 66 -10.69 -3.21 6.99
C PHE A 66 -11.64 -2.07 6.61
N VAL A 67 -12.34 -2.16 5.48
CA VAL A 67 -13.24 -1.13 5.00
C VAL A 67 -14.69 -1.55 5.23
N SER A 68 -15.51 -0.62 5.73
CA SER A 68 -16.96 -0.80 5.83
C SER A 68 -17.68 0.47 5.42
N HIS A 69 -18.84 0.30 4.82
CA HIS A 69 -19.82 1.38 4.72
C HIS A 69 -20.09 1.97 6.11
N LEU A 70 -20.37 3.26 6.15
CA LEU A 70 -20.98 3.90 7.31
C LEU A 70 -22.33 3.21 7.61
N ASP A 71 -22.68 3.12 8.88
CA ASP A 71 -24.06 2.75 9.23
C ASP A 71 -25.04 3.88 8.87
N SER A 72 -26.35 3.63 9.04
CA SER A 72 -27.38 4.61 8.67
C SER A 72 -27.23 5.92 9.44
N ASP A 73 -26.93 5.83 10.73
CA ASP A 73 -26.92 6.98 11.63
C ASP A 73 -25.69 7.85 11.35
N GLU A 74 -24.53 7.22 11.15
CA GLU A 74 -23.30 7.88 10.72
C GLU A 74 -23.45 8.55 9.35
N LYS A 75 -24.18 7.90 8.43
CA LYS A 75 -24.41 8.45 7.09
C LYS A 75 -25.29 9.70 7.16
N ASP A 76 -26.40 9.65 7.91
CA ASP A 76 -27.32 10.78 8.06
C ASP A 76 -26.63 11.97 8.78
N GLU A 77 -25.79 11.67 9.78
CA GLU A 77 -24.99 12.68 10.47
C GLU A 77 -23.95 13.31 9.54
N LEU A 78 -23.27 12.51 8.71
CA LEU A 78 -22.32 13.01 7.72
C LEU A 78 -22.99 13.89 6.67
N GLU A 79 -24.14 13.46 6.14
CA GLU A 79 -24.91 14.23 5.15
C GLU A 79 -25.31 15.59 5.74
N SER A 80 -25.86 15.59 6.95
CA SER A 80 -26.18 16.82 7.70
C SER A 80 -24.94 17.70 7.92
N PHE A 81 -23.80 17.11 8.24
CA PHE A 81 -22.55 17.85 8.43
C PHE A 81 -22.05 18.49 7.12
N ILE A 82 -22.12 17.76 6.00
CA ILE A 82 -21.72 18.23 4.67
C ILE A 82 -22.59 19.42 4.24
N GLU A 83 -23.91 19.33 4.41
CA GLU A 83 -24.85 20.41 4.08
C GLU A 83 -24.56 21.69 4.87
N ASN A 84 -24.19 21.56 6.13
CA ASN A 84 -23.86 22.69 7.01
C ASN A 84 -22.44 23.23 6.81
N ASN A 85 -21.56 22.52 6.09
CA ASN A 85 -20.15 22.89 5.92
C ASN A 85 -19.67 22.84 4.45
N PRO A 86 -20.36 23.49 3.50
CA PRO A 86 -20.06 23.36 2.07
C PRO A 86 -18.64 23.81 1.70
N GLU A 87 -18.07 24.79 2.41
CA GLU A 87 -16.69 25.23 2.19
C GLU A 87 -15.66 24.15 2.53
N LEU A 88 -15.92 23.33 3.56
CA LEU A 88 -15.02 22.25 3.94
C LEU A 88 -15.05 21.14 2.91
N VAL A 89 -16.23 20.85 2.37
CA VAL A 89 -16.44 19.90 1.26
C VAL A 89 -15.67 20.36 0.02
N ALA A 90 -15.80 21.64 -0.37
CA ALA A 90 -15.05 22.20 -1.50
C ALA A 90 -13.51 22.12 -1.28
N LYS A 91 -13.05 22.35 -0.05
CA LYS A 91 -11.62 22.16 0.32
C LYS A 91 -11.19 20.69 0.23
N PHE A 92 -12.10 19.76 0.49
CA PHE A 92 -11.83 18.33 0.37
C PHE A 92 -11.87 17.84 -1.08
N ASP A 93 -12.77 18.36 -1.91
CA ASP A 93 -12.83 18.02 -3.34
C ASP A 93 -11.61 18.52 -4.12
N THR A 94 -10.99 19.61 -3.64
CA THR A 94 -9.71 20.12 -4.17
C THR A 94 -8.47 19.47 -3.52
N TYR A 95 -8.66 18.66 -2.47
CA TYR A 95 -7.55 17.95 -1.84
C TYR A 95 -7.03 16.85 -2.77
N GLN A 96 -5.76 16.94 -3.13
CA GLN A 96 -5.08 15.89 -3.89
C GLN A 96 -4.55 14.81 -2.93
N PRO A 97 -5.05 13.57 -3.02
CA PRO A 97 -4.54 12.47 -2.18
C PRO A 97 -3.04 12.26 -2.42
N LYS A 98 -2.30 11.98 -1.33
CA LYS A 98 -0.87 11.66 -1.44
C LYS A 98 -0.70 10.32 -2.15
N ARG A 99 0.32 10.21 -2.99
CA ARG A 99 0.77 8.91 -3.52
C ARG A 99 1.26 8.04 -2.37
N ILE A 100 0.95 6.75 -2.42
CA ILE A 100 1.38 5.77 -1.43
C ILE A 100 2.12 4.65 -2.16
N ASP A 101 3.39 4.45 -1.81
CA ASP A 101 4.19 3.38 -2.38
C ASP A 101 3.97 2.06 -1.64
N ALA A 102 4.06 0.94 -2.36
CA ALA A 102 4.15 -0.38 -1.72
C ALA A 102 5.62 -0.72 -1.48
N ILE A 103 5.95 -1.14 -0.26
CA ILE A 103 7.34 -1.45 0.14
C ILE A 103 7.45 -2.95 0.35
N TYR A 104 8.46 -3.56 -0.28
CA TYR A 104 8.89 -4.92 0.00
C TYR A 104 10.31 -4.93 0.55
N ASN A 105 10.49 -5.51 1.72
CA ASN A 105 11.78 -5.63 2.39
C ASN A 105 12.25 -7.09 2.31
N ALA A 106 13.24 -7.34 1.47
CA ALA A 106 13.84 -8.66 1.30
C ALA A 106 15.03 -8.83 2.26
N ASN A 107 15.14 -10.00 2.89
CA ASN A 107 16.35 -10.36 3.64
C ASN A 107 17.43 -10.86 2.66
N VAL A 108 18.61 -10.25 2.72
CA VAL A 108 19.73 -10.54 1.82
C VAL A 108 21.00 -10.91 2.60
N ASN A 109 21.80 -11.80 2.03
CA ASN A 109 23.06 -12.24 2.59
C ASN A 109 24.05 -11.07 2.67
N ILE A 110 24.78 -11.00 3.79
CA ILE A 110 25.88 -10.03 3.94
C ILE A 110 27.06 -10.54 3.09
N PRO A 111 27.57 -9.76 2.13
CA PRO A 111 28.75 -10.11 1.36
C PRO A 111 29.94 -10.39 2.29
N SER A 112 30.84 -11.30 1.91
CA SER A 112 32.04 -11.59 2.70
C SER A 112 32.94 -10.36 2.91
N SER A 113 32.87 -9.38 2.00
CA SER A 113 33.57 -8.10 2.11
C SER A 113 32.99 -7.17 3.18
N GLY A 114 31.76 -7.42 3.65
CA GLY A 114 31.03 -6.50 4.54
C GLY A 114 30.65 -5.16 3.88
N CYS A 115 30.87 -5.00 2.57
CA CYS A 115 30.58 -3.80 1.81
C CYS A 115 29.22 -3.92 1.09
N THR A 116 28.42 -2.85 1.09
CA THR A 116 27.11 -2.82 0.42
C THR A 116 27.22 -2.61 -1.09
N THR A 117 28.29 -1.99 -1.59
CA THR A 117 28.39 -1.51 -2.98
C THR A 117 28.18 -2.62 -4.00
N ASP A 118 28.87 -3.76 -3.87
CA ASP A 118 28.73 -4.88 -4.82
C ASP A 118 27.30 -5.43 -4.86
N LEU A 119 26.60 -5.38 -3.72
CA LEU A 119 25.23 -5.85 -3.60
C LEU A 119 24.24 -4.82 -4.16
N GLU A 120 24.46 -3.53 -3.89
CA GLU A 120 23.68 -2.43 -4.47
C GLU A 120 23.75 -2.45 -5.99
N GLU A 121 24.95 -2.55 -6.58
CA GLU A 121 25.12 -2.60 -8.04
C GLU A 121 24.34 -3.75 -8.68
N ARG A 122 24.35 -4.93 -8.05
CA ARG A 122 23.58 -6.09 -8.53
C ARG A 122 22.08 -5.85 -8.42
N LEU A 123 21.62 -5.37 -7.27
CA LEU A 123 20.20 -5.16 -7.01
C LEU A 123 19.62 -4.00 -7.82
N SER A 124 20.42 -2.99 -8.16
CA SER A 124 20.01 -1.90 -9.06
C SER A 124 19.59 -2.38 -10.44
N SER A 125 20.06 -3.56 -10.89
CA SER A 125 19.59 -4.17 -12.14
C SER A 125 18.17 -4.75 -12.05
N PHE A 126 17.60 -4.89 -10.84
CA PHE A 126 16.26 -5.44 -10.62
C PHE A 126 15.26 -4.30 -10.67
N GLN A 127 14.77 -4.02 -11.86
CA GLN A 127 13.80 -2.97 -12.15
C GLN A 127 12.48 -3.60 -12.59
N GLU A 128 11.37 -3.05 -12.10
CA GLU A 128 10.00 -3.39 -12.52
C GLU A 128 9.68 -4.89 -12.44
N LEU A 129 10.19 -5.58 -11.42
CA LEU A 129 9.92 -7.00 -11.20
C LEU A 129 8.71 -7.18 -10.30
N ASN A 130 7.80 -8.09 -10.64
CA ASN A 130 6.81 -8.52 -9.68
C ASN A 130 7.43 -9.38 -8.57
N LEU A 131 6.70 -9.57 -7.46
CA LEU A 131 7.26 -10.22 -6.27
C LEU A 131 7.72 -11.67 -6.52
N GLU A 132 7.02 -12.41 -7.38
CA GLU A 132 7.39 -13.76 -7.80
C GLU A 132 8.72 -13.76 -8.59
N GLN A 133 8.84 -12.87 -9.57
CA GLN A 133 10.07 -12.70 -10.35
C GLN A 133 11.23 -12.26 -9.45
N LEU A 134 10.98 -11.31 -8.55
CA LEU A 134 11.98 -10.82 -7.60
C LEU A 134 12.47 -11.94 -6.68
N TYR A 135 11.56 -12.71 -6.10
CA TYR A 135 11.89 -13.89 -5.29
C TYR A 135 12.74 -14.90 -6.06
N ASN A 136 12.36 -15.20 -7.30
CA ASN A 136 13.10 -16.12 -8.16
C ASN A 136 14.51 -15.61 -8.48
N GLN A 137 14.68 -14.31 -8.75
CA GLN A 137 16.00 -13.71 -9.00
C GLN A 137 16.88 -13.74 -7.75
N LEU A 138 16.34 -13.33 -6.60
CA LEU A 138 17.07 -13.35 -5.33
C LEU A 138 17.56 -14.76 -4.96
N THR A 139 16.72 -15.77 -5.22
CA THR A 139 17.07 -17.19 -5.02
C THR A 139 18.12 -17.66 -6.03
N LYS A 140 17.92 -17.40 -7.32
CA LYS A 140 18.81 -17.80 -8.40
C LYS A 140 20.23 -17.27 -8.22
N PHE A 141 20.37 -16.02 -7.80
CA PHE A 141 21.67 -15.39 -7.55
C PHE A 141 22.24 -15.65 -6.16
N LYS A 142 21.55 -16.44 -5.32
CA LYS A 142 21.93 -16.72 -3.93
C LYS A 142 22.11 -15.45 -3.09
N ILE A 143 21.36 -14.40 -3.44
CA ILE A 143 21.34 -13.13 -2.72
C ILE A 143 20.42 -13.22 -1.52
N GLY A 144 19.28 -13.90 -1.65
CA GLY A 144 18.34 -14.10 -0.55
C GLY A 144 18.97 -14.87 0.61
N SER A 145 18.73 -14.41 1.83
CA SER A 145 19.12 -15.13 3.06
C SER A 145 17.93 -15.91 3.61
N SER A 146 18.17 -17.16 4.00
CA SER A 146 17.21 -17.99 4.75
C SER A 146 17.42 -17.90 6.28
N GLY A 147 18.36 -17.08 6.74
CA GLY A 147 18.75 -16.99 8.15
C GLY A 147 18.30 -15.69 8.83
N THR A 148 18.48 -15.64 10.16
CA THR A 148 18.19 -14.45 10.99
C THR A 148 19.27 -13.38 10.93
N LYS A 149 20.41 -13.67 10.29
CA LYS A 149 21.51 -12.73 10.05
C LYS A 149 21.52 -12.34 8.58
N GLY A 150 21.43 -11.06 8.29
CA GLY A 150 21.33 -10.51 6.94
C GLY A 150 21.16 -9.00 6.97
N TRP A 151 21.28 -8.38 5.82
CA TRP A 151 20.81 -7.01 5.60
C TRP A 151 19.40 -7.03 5.03
N THR A 152 18.77 -5.85 5.00
CA THR A 152 17.47 -5.69 4.32
C THR A 152 17.68 -4.94 3.01
N ALA A 153 17.30 -5.54 1.89
CA ALA A 153 17.15 -4.84 0.63
C ALA A 153 15.71 -4.35 0.49
N GLN A 154 15.53 -3.04 0.38
CA GLN A 154 14.23 -2.40 0.20
C GLN A 154 13.93 -2.25 -1.30
N PHE A 155 12.76 -2.71 -1.70
CA PHE A 155 12.19 -2.54 -3.02
C PHE A 155 10.88 -1.78 -2.92
N ILE A 156 10.60 -0.95 -3.93
CA ILE A 156 9.46 -0.04 -3.93
C ILE A 156 8.65 -0.23 -5.21
N SER A 157 7.34 -0.34 -5.05
CA SER A 157 6.36 -0.16 -6.12
C SER A 157 5.77 1.24 -5.99
N ASN A 158 6.20 2.14 -6.87
CA ASN A 158 5.81 3.55 -6.82
C ASN A 158 4.30 3.67 -6.98
N ASN A 159 3.63 4.35 -6.05
CA ASN A 159 2.18 4.53 -6.06
C ASN A 159 1.37 3.23 -6.32
N HIS A 160 1.88 2.08 -5.87
CA HIS A 160 1.32 0.76 -6.20
C HIS A 160 1.14 0.53 -7.72
N GLU A 161 2.15 0.87 -8.50
CA GLU A 161 2.22 0.53 -9.93
C GLU A 161 2.19 -0.99 -10.12
N CYS A 162 1.33 -1.44 -11.03
CA CYS A 162 1.13 -2.86 -11.28
C CYS A 162 0.96 -3.14 -12.77
N CYS A 163 1.33 -4.35 -13.18
CA CYS A 163 1.02 -4.91 -14.50
C CYS A 163 0.27 -6.22 -14.29
N GLU A 164 -0.86 -6.38 -14.98
CA GLU A 164 -1.71 -7.59 -14.90
C GLU A 164 -2.08 -7.98 -13.44
N GLY A 165 -2.36 -6.97 -12.60
CA GLY A 165 -2.69 -7.17 -11.19
C GLY A 165 -1.52 -7.54 -10.29
N LYS A 166 -0.28 -7.58 -10.78
CA LYS A 166 0.91 -7.80 -9.96
C LYS A 166 1.67 -6.49 -9.75
N LEU A 167 1.96 -6.14 -8.50
CA LEU A 167 2.78 -4.97 -8.17
C LEU A 167 4.17 -5.11 -8.79
N LEU A 168 4.70 -4.01 -9.33
CA LEU A 168 6.04 -3.94 -9.89
C LEU A 168 6.98 -3.26 -8.91
N TYR A 169 8.09 -3.91 -8.59
CA TYR A 169 9.05 -3.46 -7.62
C TYR A 169 10.39 -3.15 -8.29
N SER A 170 10.97 -2.03 -7.88
CA SER A 170 12.34 -1.66 -8.21
C SER A 170 13.17 -1.53 -6.93
N PHE A 171 14.45 -1.88 -7.02
CA PHE A 171 15.37 -1.69 -5.91
C PHE A 171 15.47 -0.21 -5.51
N SER A 172 15.43 0.04 -4.20
CA SER A 172 15.56 1.39 -3.63
C SER A 172 16.88 1.57 -2.88
N ARG A 173 17.16 0.71 -1.89
CA ARG A 173 18.35 0.83 -1.03
C ARG A 173 18.58 -0.40 -0.18
N ILE A 174 19.79 -0.52 0.37
CA ILE A 174 20.08 -1.43 1.49
C ILE A 174 19.87 -0.70 2.81
N LEU A 175 19.22 -1.36 3.76
CA LEU A 175 19.12 -0.97 5.16
C LEU A 175 20.05 -1.92 5.95
N ALA A 176 21.27 -1.45 6.20
CA ALA A 176 22.24 -2.11 7.06
C ALA A 176 22.12 -1.56 8.48
N PHE A 177 21.98 -2.44 9.47
CA PHE A 177 21.91 -2.11 10.89
C PHE A 177 23.00 -2.85 11.65
#